data_AF-A0A7D5TQA9-F1
#
_entry.id   AF-A0A7D5TQA9-F1
#
_cell.length_a   1.000
_cell.length_b   1.000
_cell.length_c   1.000
_cell.angle_alpha   90.00
_cell.angle_beta   90.00
_cell.angle_gamma   90.00
#
_symmetry.space_group_name_H-M   'P 1'
#
loop_
_entity.id
_entity.type
_entity.pdbx_description
1 polymer ?
#
loop_
_entity_poly.entity_id
_entity_poly.type
_entity_poly.pdbx_seq_one_letter_code
_entity_poly.pdbx_strand_id
1 'polypeptide(L)'
;MAWTVSLPRLDSPSVGSSECWLVGVLFFGLGDLATTWVGLGAGLAERNPVAVALLGRYGLLALVVPKLLVLGGAYLVWRRMSRPARAGIPVGLAVLGVSVTGWNLWMLTTAIGP
;
A
#
# COMPACT_ATOMS: atom_id res chain seq x y z
N MET A 1 5.09 -18.50 -48.94
CA MET A 1 5.87 -19.13 -47.85
C MET A 1 6.00 -18.10 -46.74
N ALA A 2 5.05 -18.08 -45.81
CA ALA A 2 4.94 -17.04 -44.78
C ALA A 2 5.57 -17.56 -43.49
N TRP A 3 6.65 -16.93 -43.04
CA TRP A 3 7.29 -17.24 -41.77
C TRP A 3 6.54 -16.53 -40.64
N THR A 4 5.62 -17.24 -39.99
CA THR A 4 5.06 -16.77 -38.71
C THR A 4 6.08 -17.04 -37.62
N VAL A 5 6.83 -16.01 -37.23
CA VAL A 5 7.63 -16.02 -36.01
C VAL A 5 6.65 -16.09 -34.84
N SER A 6 6.43 -17.30 -34.33
CA SER A 6 5.76 -17.50 -33.04
C SER A 6 6.71 -17.01 -31.96
N LEU A 7 6.64 -15.72 -31.63
CA LEU A 7 7.24 -15.25 -30.38
C LEU A 7 6.69 -16.13 -29.26
N PRO A 8 7.51 -16.55 -28.28
CA PRO A 8 7.01 -17.23 -27.11
C PRO A 8 5.84 -16.39 -26.61
N ARG A 9 4.69 -17.04 -26.37
CA ARG A 9 3.73 -16.47 -25.45
C ARG A 9 4.55 -16.35 -24.17
N LEU A 10 5.11 -15.16 -23.94
CA LEU A 10 5.34 -14.70 -22.60
C LEU A 10 3.94 -14.73 -22.04
N ASP A 11 3.59 -15.88 -21.45
CA ASP A 11 2.70 -15.93 -20.32
C ASP A 11 3.45 -15.11 -19.27
N SER A 12 3.48 -13.79 -19.49
CA SER A 12 4.10 -12.84 -18.60
C SER A 12 3.40 -13.15 -17.30
N PRO A 13 4.10 -13.69 -16.28
CA PRO A 13 3.47 -13.91 -14.97
C PRO A 13 2.73 -12.62 -14.72
N SER A 14 1.41 -12.66 -14.51
CA SER A 14 0.62 -11.44 -14.64
C SER A 14 1.09 -10.45 -13.57
N VAL A 15 2.09 -9.62 -13.87
CA VAL A 15 2.77 -8.69 -12.96
C VAL A 15 1.83 -7.50 -12.70
N GLY A 16 0.52 -7.77 -12.50
CA GLY A 16 -0.49 -6.75 -12.66
C GLY A 16 -1.90 -7.08 -12.22
N SER A 17 -2.19 -8.19 -11.50
CA SER A 17 -3.58 -8.37 -11.04
C SER A 17 -3.78 -8.92 -9.63
N SER A 18 -3.12 -9.99 -9.20
CA SER A 18 -3.52 -10.64 -7.94
C SER A 18 -2.45 -10.51 -6.87
N GLU A 19 -1.21 -10.86 -7.18
CA GLU A 19 -0.10 -10.82 -6.21
C GLU A 19 0.27 -9.39 -5.82
N CYS A 20 0.40 -8.47 -6.80
CA CYS A 20 0.71 -7.06 -6.49
C CYS A 20 -0.42 -6.38 -5.70
N TRP A 21 -1.68 -6.75 -5.97
CA TRP A 21 -2.81 -6.27 -5.18
C TRP A 21 -2.79 -6.84 -3.77
N LEU A 22 -2.49 -8.13 -3.62
CA LEU A 22 -2.34 -8.77 -2.32
C LEU A 22 -1.23 -8.10 -1.49
N VAL A 23 -0.05 -7.90 -2.09
CA VAL A 23 1.08 -7.20 -1.45
C VAL A 23 0.71 -5.76 -1.10
N GLY A 24 0.08 -5.03 -2.03
CA GLY A 24 -0.40 -3.68 -1.77
C GLY A 24 -1.38 -3.62 -0.59
N VAL A 25 -2.41 -4.46 -0.58
CA VAL A 25 -3.40 -4.51 0.52
C VAL A 25 -2.75 -4.92 1.84
N LEU A 26 -1.86 -5.92 1.82
CA LEU A 26 -1.19 -6.41 3.02
C LEU A 26 -0.25 -5.36 3.61
N PHE A 27 0.59 -4.72 2.81
CA PHE A 27 1.58 -3.77 3.32
C PHE A 27 1.02 -2.35 3.47
N PHE A 28 0.41 -1.78 2.43
CA PHE A 28 -0.17 -0.43 2.50
C PHE A 28 -1.41 -0.37 3.41
N GLY A 29 -2.22 -1.43 3.44
CA GLY A 29 -3.40 -1.51 4.29
C GLY A 29 -3.06 -1.99 5.70
N LEU A 30 -2.84 -3.30 5.83
CA LEU A 30 -2.72 -3.99 7.12
C LEU A 30 -1.41 -3.67 7.85
N GLY A 31 -0.28 -3.71 7.17
CA GLY A 31 1.05 -3.48 7.75
C GLY A 31 1.21 -2.05 8.26
N ASP A 32 0.83 -1.06 7.47
CA ASP A 32 0.81 0.34 7.88
C ASP A 32 -0.13 0.55 9.09
N LEU A 33 -1.34 -0.02 9.08
CA LEU A 33 -2.28 0.11 10.20
C LEU A 33 -1.74 -0.51 11.50
N ALA A 34 -1.19 -1.72 11.41
CA ALA A 34 -0.63 -2.43 12.55
C ALA A 34 0.58 -1.68 13.14
N THR A 35 1.48 -1.19 12.29
CA THR A 35 2.66 -0.44 12.73
C THR A 35 2.29 0.90 13.37
N THR A 36 1.33 1.65 12.82
CA THR A 36 0.85 2.89 13.45
C THR A 36 0.14 2.61 14.78
N TRP A 37 -0.66 1.55 14.87
CA TRP A 37 -1.35 1.19 16.11
C TRP A 37 -0.37 0.83 17.24
N VAL A 38 0.62 -0.01 16.93
CA VAL A 38 1.67 -0.38 17.89
C VAL A 38 2.51 0.84 18.25
N GLY A 39 2.85 1.71 17.29
CA GLY A 39 3.59 2.94 17.53
C GLY A 39 2.87 3.90 18.48
N LEU A 40 1.57 4.13 18.27
CA LEU A 40 0.74 4.95 19.16
C LEU A 40 0.64 4.33 20.56
N GLY A 41 0.48 3.01 20.66
CA GLY A 41 0.45 2.28 21.93
C GLY A 41 1.79 2.31 22.68
N ALA A 42 2.91 2.43 21.96
CA ALA A 42 4.26 2.56 22.52
C ALA A 42 4.65 4.00 22.87
N GLY A 43 3.76 4.99 22.68
CA GLY A 43 4.01 6.38 23.04
C GLY A 43 4.78 7.19 21.98
N LEU A 44 4.90 6.70 20.74
CA LEU A 44 5.42 7.52 19.65
C LEU A 44 4.42 8.66 19.37
N ALA A 45 4.85 9.89 19.62
CA ALA A 45 4.03 11.07 19.37
C ALA A 45 3.92 11.31 17.85
N GLU A 46 2.70 11.23 17.34
CA GLU A 46 2.35 11.64 15.98
C GLU A 46 2.69 13.13 15.81
N ARG A 47 3.70 13.46 15.01
CA ARG A 47 4.15 14.87 14.85
C ARG A 47 3.31 15.67 13.86
N ASN A 48 2.42 15.02 13.11
CA ASN A 48 1.58 15.68 12.14
C ASN A 48 0.34 16.27 12.84
N PRO A 49 0.17 17.61 12.90
CA PRO A 49 -0.94 18.24 13.61
C PRO A 49 -2.32 17.86 13.07
N VAL A 50 -2.41 17.53 11.77
CA VAL A 50 -3.65 17.04 11.16
C VAL A 50 -3.95 15.61 11.64
N ALA A 51 -2.94 14.75 11.68
CA ALA A 51 -3.09 13.37 12.16
C ALA A 51 -3.45 13.34 13.65
N VAL A 52 -2.83 14.19 14.47
CA VAL A 52 -3.16 14.35 15.90
C VAL A 52 -4.61 14.81 16.09
N ALA A 53 -5.04 15.85 15.36
CA ALA A 53 -6.40 16.35 15.45
C ALA A 53 -7.44 15.30 15.03
N LEU A 54 -7.15 14.53 13.98
CA LEU A 54 -8.02 13.46 13.51
C LEU A 54 -8.03 12.27 14.48
N LEU A 55 -6.88 11.83 14.99
CA LEU A 55 -6.79 10.77 16.00
C LEU A 55 -7.51 11.15 17.29
N GLY A 56 -7.37 12.39 17.77
CA GLY A 56 -8.06 12.87 18.97
C GLY A 56 -9.58 12.91 18.82
N ARG A 57 -10.11 13.11 17.60
CA ARG A 57 -11.55 13.21 17.34
C ARG A 57 -12.20 11.92 16.86
N TYR A 58 -11.46 11.08 16.14
CA TYR A 58 -11.98 9.91 15.43
C TYR A 58 -11.28 8.59 15.80
N GLY A 59 -10.23 8.63 16.62
CA GLY A 59 -9.49 7.44 17.08
C GLY A 59 -8.97 6.60 15.92
N LEU A 60 -9.18 5.28 15.98
CA LEU A 60 -8.82 4.32 14.93
C LEU A 60 -9.30 4.70 13.53
N LEU A 61 -10.46 5.36 13.42
CA LEU A 61 -11.03 5.71 12.12
C LEU A 61 -10.14 6.69 11.36
N ALA A 62 -9.38 7.54 12.07
CA ALA A 62 -8.41 8.45 11.45
C ALA A 62 -7.28 7.70 10.72
N LEU A 63 -7.00 6.45 11.09
CA LEU A 63 -5.98 5.60 10.47
C LEU A 63 -6.55 4.73 9.35
N VAL A 64 -7.76 4.21 9.55
CA VAL A 64 -8.40 3.24 8.65
C VAL A 64 -9.02 3.93 7.43
N VAL A 65 -9.77 5.02 7.63
CA VAL A 65 -10.54 5.67 6.55
C VAL A 65 -9.64 6.17 5.40
N PRO A 66 -8.52 6.88 5.64
CA PRO A 66 -7.67 7.34 4.55
C PRO A 66 -7.11 6.18 3.71
N LYS A 67 -6.71 5.08 4.34
CA LYS A 67 -6.21 3.88 3.64
C LYS A 67 -7.28 3.27 2.74
N LEU A 68 -8.50 3.11 3.27
CA LEU A 68 -9.63 2.60 2.50
C LEU A 68 -9.99 3.51 1.32
N LEU A 69 -9.92 4.83 1.50
CA LEU A 69 -10.14 5.80 0.42
C LEU A 69 -9.07 5.67 -0.67
N VAL A 70 -7.79 5.53 -0.31
CA VAL A 70 -6.70 5.36 -1.27
C VAL A 70 -6.81 4.02 -2.00
N LEU A 71 -7.01 2.91 -1.27
CA LEU A 71 -7.17 1.58 -1.87
C LEU A 71 -8.41 1.51 -2.77
N GLY A 72 -9.54 2.02 -2.29
CA GLY A 72 -10.79 2.08 -3.04
C GLY A 72 -10.66 2.95 -4.29
N GLY A 73 -10.09 4.15 -4.16
CA GLY A 73 -9.85 5.07 -5.28
C GLY A 73 -8.91 4.45 -6.32
N ALA A 74 -7.78 3.90 -5.88
CA ALA A 74 -6.84 3.19 -6.76
C ALA A 74 -7.50 2.01 -7.48
N TYR A 75 -8.36 1.26 -6.79
CA TYR A 75 -9.12 0.17 -7.40
C TYR A 75 -10.13 0.66 -8.45
N LEU A 76 -10.82 1.78 -8.18
CA LEU A 76 -11.71 2.41 -9.15
C LEU A 76 -10.96 2.86 -10.41
N VAL A 77 -9.81 3.51 -10.25
CA VAL A 77 -8.97 3.94 -11.37
C VAL A 77 -8.44 2.73 -12.15
N TRP A 78 -7.97 1.69 -11.45
CA TRP A 78 -7.56 0.42 -12.05
C TRP A 78 -8.67 -0.19 -12.89
N ARG A 79 -9.92 -0.22 -12.40
CA ARG A 79 -11.06 -0.74 -13.17
C ARG A 79 -11.36 0.04 -14.45
N ARG A 80 -11.00 1.33 -14.51
CA ARG A 80 -11.26 2.20 -15.67
C ARG A 80 -10.11 2.23 -16.68
N MET A 81 -8.91 1.76 -16.33
CA MET A 81 -7.75 1.76 -17.23
C MET A 81 -7.71 0.53 -18.14
N SER A 82 -7.30 0.74 -19.39
CA SER A 82 -6.98 -0.31 -20.34
C SER A 82 -5.64 -0.97 -20.01
N ARG A 83 -5.48 -2.25 -20.39
CA ARG A 83 -4.17 -2.91 -20.39
C ARG A 83 -3.29 -2.29 -21.50
N PRO A 84 -1.97 -2.11 -21.27
CA PRO A 84 -1.17 -2.59 -20.15
C PRO A 84 -1.02 -1.61 -18.97
N ALA A 85 -1.40 -0.33 -19.14
CA ALA A 85 -1.18 0.72 -18.14
C ALA A 85 -1.82 0.43 -16.76
N ARG A 86 -2.90 -0.37 -16.76
CA ARG A 86 -3.56 -0.88 -15.55
C ARG A 86 -2.62 -1.60 -14.56
N ALA A 87 -1.54 -2.24 -15.00
CA ALA A 87 -0.61 -2.95 -14.12
C ALA A 87 0.22 -2.01 -13.21
N GLY A 88 0.39 -0.74 -13.60
CA GLY A 88 1.19 0.22 -12.83
C GLY A 88 0.58 0.58 -11.48
N ILE A 89 -0.75 0.53 -11.35
CA ILE A 89 -1.44 0.89 -10.10
C ILE A 89 -1.11 -0.09 -8.95
N PRO A 90 -1.34 -1.40 -9.07
CA PRO A 90 -1.02 -2.32 -7.99
C PRO A 90 0.48 -2.42 -7.71
N VAL A 91 1.33 -2.23 -8.73
CA VAL A 91 2.79 -2.15 -8.54
C VAL A 91 3.16 -0.92 -7.71
N GLY A 92 2.61 0.25 -8.04
CA GLY A 92 2.83 1.47 -7.28
C GLY A 92 2.35 1.36 -5.82
N LEU A 93 1.17 0.77 -5.60
CA LEU A 93 0.65 0.51 -4.25
C LEU A 93 1.54 -0.46 -3.46
N ALA A 94 2.05 -1.51 -4.09
CA ALA A 94 2.94 -2.46 -3.44
C ALA A 94 4.25 -1.81 -3.03
N VAL A 95 4.89 -1.06 -3.93
CA VAL A 95 6.16 -0.36 -3.62
C VAL A 95 5.96 0.66 -2.52
N LEU A 96 4.94 1.53 -2.63
CA LEU A 96 4.65 2.53 -1.60
C LEU A 96 4.31 1.86 -0.26
N GLY A 97 3.48 0.81 -0.26
CA GLY A 97 3.11 0.08 0.94
C GLY A 97 4.32 -0.51 1.66
N VAL A 98 5.23 -1.16 0.93
CA VAL A 98 6.47 -1.72 1.49
C VAL A 98 7.38 -0.62 2.03
N SER A 99 7.59 0.48 1.28
CA SER A 99 8.42 1.59 1.72
C SER A 99 7.89 2.24 3.00
N VAL A 100 6.59 2.52 3.07
CA VAL A 100 5.96 3.13 4.24
C VAL A 100 5.99 2.16 5.43
N THR A 101 5.66 0.88 5.23
CA THR A 101 5.73 -0.12 6.31
C THR A 101 7.14 -0.26 6.86
N GLY A 102 8.15 -0.31 5.98
CA GLY A 102 9.56 -0.38 6.37
C GLY A 102 10.00 0.88 7.14
N TRP A 103 9.58 2.06 6.69
CA TRP A 103 9.82 3.31 7.39
C TRP A 103 9.18 3.34 8.78
N ASN A 104 7.91 2.93 8.90
CA ASN A 104 7.22 2.84 10.19
C ASN A 104 7.91 1.84 11.12
N LEU A 105 8.34 0.69 10.59
CA LEU A 105 9.07 -0.31 11.37
C LEU A 105 10.41 0.24 11.87
N TRP A 106 11.14 0.97 11.03
CA TRP A 106 12.38 1.64 11.41
C TRP A 106 12.17 2.72 12.48
N MET A 107 11.08 3.48 12.40
CA MET A 107 10.69 4.41 13.45
C MET A 107 10.36 3.68 14.76
N LEU A 108 9.66 2.54 14.71
CA LEU A 108 9.42 1.73 15.90
C LEU A 108 10.72 1.20 16.50
N THR A 109 11.65 0.66 15.70
CA THR A 109 12.90 0.11 16.23
C THR A 109 13.84 1.18 16.78
N THR A 110 13.77 2.42 16.27
CA THR A 110 14.53 3.55 16.79
C THR A 110 13.88 4.21 18.01
N ALA A 111 12.55 4.12 18.15
CA ALA A 111 11.83 4.64 19.30
C ALA A 111 11.74 3.64 20.48
N ILE A 112 11.76 2.34 20.18
CA ILE A 112 11.67 1.22 21.15
C ILE A 112 13.04 0.55 21.36
N GLY A 113 14.10 1.05 20.70
CA GLY A 113 15.46 0.56 20.91
C GLY A 113 15.94 0.77 22.35
N PRO A 114 16.79 -0.13 22.88
CA PRO A 114 17.23 -0.15 24.29
C PRO A 114 17.96 1.12 24.74
#